data_AF-A0A673VCH6-F1
#
_entry.id   AF-A0A673VCH6-F1
#
_cell.length_a   1.000
_cell.length_b   1.000
_cell.length_c   1.000
_cell.angle_alpha   90.00
_cell.angle_beta   90.00
_cell.angle_gamma   90.00
#
_symmetry.space_group_name_H-M   'P 1'
#
loop_
_entity.id
_entity.type
_entity.pdbx_description
1 polymer ?
#
loop_
_entity_poly.entity_id
_entity_poly.type
_entity_poly.pdbx_seq_one_letter_code
_entity_poly.pdbx_strand_id
1 'polypeptide(L)'
;MRPGRAAGGRGRALFPLLGVLLVQGVHVALALEIKADAHVRGYVGEKIKLRCTFRSTSSVTDKLTIDWTYRPPSSSRTESIFHYQSFQYPTTAGTFRDRISWVGDVYRGDASISISSPTLKDNGTFSCAVKNPPDVHHNIPVTELTVTERGLGTMLSSVALLSILVFLPSAVVVALLLVRMGRKAAGLKRRSKSGYKKSSIEVSDDTDQEEADDCVTRLCVRCAECLDSDYEETY
;
A
#
# COMPACT_ATOMS: atom_id res chain seq x y z
N MET A 1 97.59 -53.03 -35.42
CA MET A 1 98.19 -52.49 -34.17
C MET A 1 97.17 -51.56 -33.50
N ARG A 2 96.79 -51.87 -32.25
CA ARG A 2 96.17 -50.94 -31.25
C ARG A 2 97.16 -49.80 -30.92
N PRO A 3 96.80 -48.67 -30.26
CA PRO A 3 95.78 -48.43 -29.22
C PRO A 3 94.98 -47.10 -29.47
N GLY A 4 94.12 -46.53 -28.62
CA GLY A 4 93.76 -46.67 -27.21
C GLY A 4 92.36 -46.06 -26.97
N ARG A 5 91.59 -46.58 -26.01
CA ARG A 5 91.53 -46.22 -24.58
C ARG A 5 90.59 -45.04 -24.30
N ALA A 6 89.62 -45.32 -23.45
CA ALA A 6 88.50 -44.50 -23.02
C ALA A 6 88.87 -43.35 -22.06
N ALA A 7 88.02 -42.31 -22.02
CA ALA A 7 87.57 -41.51 -20.87
C ALA A 7 86.47 -40.56 -21.42
N GLY A 8 85.27 -40.41 -20.87
CA GLY A 8 84.94 -40.14 -19.47
C GLY A 8 84.80 -38.63 -19.26
N GLY A 9 83.66 -38.03 -19.63
CA GLY A 9 83.41 -36.59 -19.49
C GLY A 9 81.96 -36.26 -19.19
N ARG A 10 81.66 -36.04 -17.90
CA ARG A 10 80.40 -35.48 -17.39
C ARG A 10 80.20 -34.06 -17.93
N GLY A 11 79.15 -33.84 -18.74
CA GLY A 11 78.70 -32.51 -19.17
C GLY A 11 77.23 -32.31 -18.85
N ARG A 12 76.95 -31.34 -17.98
CA ARG A 12 75.66 -31.01 -17.34
C ARG A 12 74.47 -30.96 -18.32
N ALA A 13 73.36 -31.59 -17.93
CA ALA A 13 72.05 -31.33 -18.50
C ALA A 13 71.69 -29.85 -18.28
N LEU A 14 71.72 -29.05 -19.35
CA LEU A 14 71.11 -27.74 -19.40
C LEU A 14 69.59 -27.95 -19.42
N PHE A 15 69.00 -27.98 -18.23
CA PHE A 15 67.55 -27.92 -18.05
C PHE A 15 67.00 -26.66 -18.74
N PRO A 16 65.84 -26.75 -19.42
CA PRO A 16 65.25 -25.62 -20.14
C PRO A 16 64.66 -24.62 -19.14
N LEU A 17 65.48 -23.69 -18.64
CA LEU A 17 65.06 -22.59 -17.77
C LEU A 17 64.41 -21.44 -18.56
N LEU A 18 63.52 -21.75 -19.51
CA LEU A 18 62.70 -20.74 -20.19
C LEU A 18 61.19 -20.97 -20.04
N GLY A 19 60.77 -21.97 -19.25
CA GLY A 19 59.37 -22.40 -19.17
C GLY A 19 58.59 -21.99 -17.91
N VAL A 20 59.15 -21.24 -16.96
CA VAL A 20 58.47 -20.99 -15.66
C VAL A 20 58.62 -19.54 -15.23
N LEU A 21 57.84 -18.63 -15.83
CA LEU A 21 57.49 -17.33 -15.23
C LEU A 21 56.29 -16.70 -15.97
N LEU A 22 55.22 -17.47 -16.13
CA LEU A 22 53.88 -16.95 -16.37
C LEU A 22 53.00 -17.33 -15.18
N VAL A 23 53.38 -16.89 -13.97
CA VAL A 23 52.41 -16.77 -12.90
C VAL A 23 51.64 -15.49 -13.19
N GLN A 24 50.63 -15.60 -14.07
CA GLN A 24 49.63 -14.56 -14.23
C GLN A 24 49.03 -14.32 -12.84
N GLY A 25 49.36 -13.18 -12.24
CA GLY A 25 48.69 -12.71 -11.05
C GLY A 25 47.22 -12.53 -11.39
N VAL A 26 46.38 -13.49 -10.99
CA VAL A 26 44.94 -13.29 -10.91
C VAL A 26 44.76 -12.28 -9.78
N HIS A 27 44.75 -10.99 -10.13
CA HIS A 27 44.26 -9.97 -9.22
C HIS A 27 42.78 -10.27 -9.03
N VAL A 28 42.45 -10.85 -7.87
CA VAL A 28 41.07 -10.94 -7.41
C VAL A 28 40.57 -9.50 -7.32
N ALA A 29 39.77 -9.09 -8.30
CA ALA A 29 39.16 -7.77 -8.28
C ALA A 29 38.24 -7.71 -7.05
N LEU A 30 38.67 -6.95 -6.04
CA LEU A 30 37.87 -6.67 -4.86
C LEU A 30 36.68 -5.83 -5.31
N ALA A 31 35.49 -6.43 -5.28
CA ALA A 31 34.31 -5.86 -5.88
C ALA A 31 33.16 -5.86 -4.87
N LEU A 32 32.63 -4.67 -4.62
CA LEU A 32 31.36 -4.47 -3.94
C LEU A 32 30.32 -4.05 -5.00
N GLU A 33 29.22 -4.78 -5.08
CA GLU A 33 28.08 -4.46 -5.95
C GLU A 33 26.90 -4.06 -5.07
N ILE A 34 26.26 -2.93 -5.34
CA ILE A 34 25.10 -2.44 -4.59
C ILE A 34 23.91 -2.31 -5.55
N LYS A 35 22.75 -2.80 -5.14
CA LYS A 35 21.48 -2.74 -5.88
C LYS A 35 20.41 -2.10 -5.01
N ALA A 36 19.68 -1.16 -5.58
CA ALA A 36 18.50 -0.56 -4.99
C ALA A 36 17.41 -0.42 -6.05
N ASP A 37 16.16 -0.31 -5.60
CA ASP A 37 15.06 -0.02 -6.51
C ASP A 37 15.19 1.42 -7.01
N ALA A 38 15.16 1.64 -8.34
CA ALA A 38 15.36 2.96 -8.91
C ALA A 38 14.20 3.93 -8.57
N HIS A 39 12.97 3.41 -8.54
CA HIS A 39 11.78 4.18 -8.21
C HIS A 39 10.93 3.40 -7.20
N VAL A 40 10.54 4.07 -6.13
CA VAL A 40 9.64 3.51 -5.12
C VAL A 40 8.43 4.43 -5.02
N ARG A 41 7.24 3.84 -5.13
CA ARG A 41 5.98 4.53 -4.87
C ARG A 41 5.41 4.08 -3.54
N GLY A 42 4.88 5.01 -2.77
CA GLY A 42 4.09 4.67 -1.60
C GLY A 42 3.03 5.71 -1.30
N TYR A 43 2.32 5.49 -0.20
CA TYR A 43 1.14 6.25 0.13
C TYR A 43 1.30 6.98 1.46
N VAL A 44 0.66 8.14 1.56
CA VAL A 44 0.68 8.95 2.79
C VAL A 44 0.26 8.09 3.99
N GLY A 45 1.07 8.12 5.05
CA GLY A 45 0.82 7.38 6.29
C GLY A 45 1.20 5.90 6.28
N GLU A 46 1.40 5.29 5.11
CA GLU A 46 1.72 3.86 4.98
C GLU A 46 3.23 3.64 5.05
N LYS A 47 3.68 2.67 5.86
CA LYS A 47 5.11 2.37 5.98
C LYS A 47 5.68 1.92 4.63
N ILE A 48 6.78 2.53 4.20
CA ILE A 48 7.46 2.22 2.93
C ILE A 48 8.82 1.60 3.23
N LYS A 49 9.18 0.54 2.50
CA LYS A 49 10.53 -0.06 2.51
C LYS A 49 11.35 0.50 1.36
N LEU A 50 12.54 1.02 1.66
CA LEU A 50 13.56 1.34 0.66
C LEU A 50 14.54 0.17 0.58
N ARG A 51 14.48 -0.58 -0.52
CA ARG A 51 15.31 -1.76 -0.71
C ARG A 51 16.73 -1.36 -1.09
N CYS A 52 17.71 -1.89 -0.37
CA CYS A 52 19.11 -1.86 -0.77
C CYS A 52 19.75 -3.20 -0.44
N THR A 53 20.42 -3.82 -1.41
CA THR A 53 21.13 -5.09 -1.23
C THR A 53 22.54 -4.95 -1.79
N PHE A 54 23.50 -5.63 -1.18
CA PHE A 54 24.88 -5.60 -1.62
C PHE A 54 25.47 -7.01 -1.72
N ARG A 55 26.45 -7.16 -2.60
CA ARG A 55 27.26 -8.36 -2.75
C ARG A 55 28.73 -7.96 -2.70
N SER A 56 29.47 -8.54 -1.77
CA SER A 56 30.89 -8.28 -1.53
C SER A 56 31.70 -9.52 -1.86
N THR A 57 32.91 -9.35 -2.39
CA THR A 57 33.90 -10.43 -2.52
C THR A 57 34.58 -10.75 -1.19
N SER A 58 34.71 -9.75 -0.33
CA SER A 58 35.23 -9.87 1.02
C SER A 58 34.13 -10.29 2.01
N SER A 59 34.50 -11.02 3.06
CA SER A 59 33.56 -11.33 4.14
C SER A 59 33.06 -10.06 4.82
N VAL A 60 31.84 -10.09 5.34
CA VAL A 60 31.29 -9.00 6.17
C VAL A 60 32.06 -8.95 7.49
N THR A 61 32.56 -7.78 7.85
CA THR A 61 33.29 -7.52 9.10
C THR A 61 32.63 -6.40 9.92
N ASP A 62 33.10 -6.19 11.15
CA ASP A 62 32.73 -5.08 12.04
C ASP A 62 33.09 -3.69 11.46
N LYS A 63 34.00 -3.65 10.49
CA LYS A 63 34.40 -2.46 9.73
C LYS A 63 33.42 -2.08 8.61
N LEU A 64 32.42 -2.92 8.34
CA LEU A 64 31.40 -2.61 7.35
C LEU A 64 30.56 -1.42 7.81
N THR A 65 30.39 -0.45 6.91
CA THR A 65 29.51 0.70 7.14
C THR A 65 28.43 0.80 6.08
N ILE A 66 27.24 1.24 6.49
CA ILE A 66 26.13 1.57 5.59
C ILE A 66 25.67 2.97 5.91
N ASP A 67 25.60 3.82 4.89
CA ASP A 67 25.10 5.19 4.99
C ASP A 67 23.89 5.35 4.07
N TRP A 68 22.77 5.79 4.64
CA TRP A 68 21.64 6.28 3.87
C TRP A 68 21.58 7.79 3.94
N THR A 69 21.39 8.38 2.76
CA THR A 69 21.25 9.82 2.62
C THR A 69 19.99 10.18 1.84
N TYR A 70 19.49 11.37 2.09
CA TYR A 70 18.30 11.94 1.46
C TYR A 70 18.63 13.29 0.83
N ARG A 71 18.07 13.53 -0.35
CA ARG A 71 18.14 14.81 -1.05
C ARG A 71 16.72 15.23 -1.46
N PRO A 72 16.22 16.37 -0.96
CA PRO A 72 14.91 16.86 -1.37
C PRO A 72 14.97 17.40 -2.82
N PRO A 73 13.88 17.34 -3.60
CA PRO A 73 13.84 17.78 -5.00
C PRO A 73 14.21 19.25 -5.19
N SER A 74 13.94 20.08 -4.19
CA SER A 74 14.16 21.53 -4.22
C SER A 74 15.58 21.95 -3.83
N SER A 75 16.46 21.01 -3.46
CA SER A 75 17.82 21.34 -2.98
C SER A 75 18.85 20.35 -3.50
N SER A 76 20.08 20.83 -3.72
CA SER A 76 21.24 19.97 -3.96
C SER A 76 21.87 19.43 -2.68
N ARG A 77 21.51 19.99 -1.51
CA ARG A 77 22.05 19.55 -0.22
C ARG A 77 21.54 18.16 0.13
N THR A 78 22.47 17.31 0.54
CA THR A 78 22.19 15.94 0.98
C THR A 78 22.23 15.87 2.51
N GLU A 79 21.27 15.17 3.12
CA GLU A 79 21.11 14.95 4.55
C GLU A 79 21.42 13.49 4.88
N SER A 80 22.16 13.22 5.95
CA SER A 80 22.32 11.85 6.48
C SER A 80 21.09 11.49 7.29
N ILE A 81 20.48 10.34 7.00
CA ILE A 81 19.25 9.90 7.65
C ILE A 81 19.41 8.60 8.44
N PHE A 82 20.47 7.84 8.16
CA PHE A 82 20.78 6.59 8.87
C PHE A 82 22.23 6.19 8.63
N HIS A 83 22.87 5.69 9.69
CA HIS A 83 24.19 5.10 9.65
C HIS A 83 24.19 3.72 10.33
N TYR A 84 24.96 2.77 9.80
CA TYR A 84 25.22 1.49 10.43
C TYR A 84 26.72 1.28 10.55
N GLN A 85 27.15 0.89 11.76
CA GLN A 85 28.48 0.34 12.02
C GLN A 85 28.39 -0.55 13.25
N SER A 86 28.22 -1.86 13.03
CA SER A 86 27.88 -2.88 14.05
C SER A 86 26.55 -2.66 14.79
N PHE A 87 26.09 -1.42 14.91
CA PHE A 87 24.82 -0.98 15.46
C PHE A 87 24.11 -0.04 14.50
N GLN A 88 22.79 0.10 14.68
CA GLN A 88 21.95 0.98 13.89
C GLN A 88 21.87 2.37 14.53
N TYR A 89 22.12 3.41 13.74
CA TYR A 89 22.06 4.80 14.15
C TYR A 89 21.11 5.57 13.21
N PRO A 90 19.78 5.46 13.40
CA PRO A 90 18.82 6.30 12.69
C PRO A 90 18.97 7.76 13.12
N THR A 91 18.64 8.69 12.21
CA THR A 91 18.71 10.12 12.53
C THR A 91 17.73 10.50 13.66
N THR A 92 18.22 11.30 14.59
CA THR A 92 17.45 11.91 15.68
C THR A 92 17.10 13.38 15.39
N ALA A 93 17.42 13.86 14.19
CA ALA A 93 17.19 15.24 13.76
C ALA A 93 16.77 15.33 12.28
N GLY A 94 16.31 16.51 11.87
CA GLY A 94 15.94 16.80 10.48
C GLY A 94 14.61 16.19 10.05
N THR A 95 14.40 16.12 8.74
CA THR A 95 13.12 15.75 8.10
C THR A 95 12.61 14.37 8.53
N PHE A 96 13.51 13.41 8.75
CA PHE A 96 13.18 12.01 9.04
C PHE A 96 13.41 11.59 10.50
N ARG A 97 13.53 12.58 11.41
CA ARG A 97 13.67 12.32 12.84
C ARG A 97 12.64 11.28 13.33
N ASP A 98 13.13 10.23 13.99
CA ASP A 98 12.32 9.18 14.62
C ASP A 98 11.40 8.39 13.64
N ARG A 99 11.60 8.55 12.32
CA ARG A 99 10.80 7.88 11.28
C ARG A 99 11.54 6.82 10.47
N ILE A 100 12.87 6.74 10.61
CA ILE A 100 13.68 5.72 9.95
C ILE A 100 13.85 4.52 10.88
N SER A 101 13.59 3.32 10.36
CA SER A 101 13.91 2.07 11.05
C SER A 101 14.68 1.12 10.15
N TRP A 102 15.60 0.37 10.75
CA TRP A 102 16.36 -0.68 10.09
C TRP A 102 15.48 -1.91 9.84
N VAL A 103 15.53 -2.45 8.61
CA VAL A 103 14.81 -3.67 8.23
C VAL A 103 15.69 -4.62 7.40
N GLY A 104 17.00 -4.39 7.41
CA GLY A 104 18.00 -5.17 6.69
C GLY A 104 18.63 -6.27 7.55
N ASP A 105 19.53 -7.01 6.91
CA ASP A 105 20.34 -8.06 7.49
C ASP A 105 21.69 -8.07 6.75
N VAL A 106 22.71 -7.50 7.38
CA VAL A 106 24.02 -7.30 6.77
C VAL A 106 24.68 -8.63 6.39
N TYR A 107 24.48 -9.69 7.18
CA TYR A 107 25.05 -11.01 6.90
C TYR A 107 24.40 -11.68 5.68
N ARG A 108 23.21 -11.22 5.30
CA ARG A 108 22.52 -11.61 4.07
C ARG A 108 22.68 -10.60 2.93
N GLY A 109 23.52 -9.58 3.10
CA GLY A 109 23.71 -8.54 2.09
C GLY A 109 22.49 -7.62 1.94
N ASP A 110 21.67 -7.44 2.98
CA ASP A 110 20.50 -6.56 2.97
C ASP A 110 20.78 -5.31 3.83
N ALA A 111 20.77 -4.15 3.17
CA ALA A 111 21.01 -2.82 3.72
C ALA A 111 19.74 -1.96 3.77
N SER A 112 18.56 -2.57 3.71
CA SER A 112 17.29 -1.86 3.58
C SER A 112 16.85 -1.13 4.85
N ILE A 113 16.21 0.03 4.66
CA ILE A 113 15.53 0.80 5.71
C ILE A 113 14.04 0.92 5.40
N SER A 114 13.26 1.33 6.39
CA SER A 114 11.87 1.72 6.18
C SER A 114 11.57 3.09 6.77
N ILE A 115 10.66 3.81 6.10
CA ILE A 115 10.15 5.12 6.51
C ILE A 115 8.75 4.91 7.08
N SER A 116 8.53 5.34 8.32
CA SER A 116 7.20 5.36 8.94
C SER A 116 6.45 6.65 8.60
N SER A 117 5.14 6.52 8.44
CA SER A 117 4.21 7.63 8.21
C SER A 117 4.74 8.68 7.21
N PRO A 118 5.06 8.27 5.97
CA PRO A 118 5.56 9.19 4.95
C PRO A 118 4.48 10.20 4.55
N THR A 119 4.93 11.34 4.08
CA THR A 119 4.11 12.49 3.64
C THR A 119 4.55 12.93 2.25
N LEU A 120 3.74 13.76 1.59
CA LEU A 120 4.09 14.32 0.27
C LEU A 120 5.40 15.13 0.27
N LYS A 121 5.80 15.67 1.43
CA LYS A 121 7.04 16.45 1.59
C LYS A 121 8.30 15.57 1.64
N ASP A 122 8.13 14.27 1.82
CA ASP A 122 9.22 13.29 1.87
C ASP A 122 9.63 12.79 0.47
N ASN A 123 8.95 13.28 -0.57
CA ASN A 123 9.34 13.04 -1.96
C ASN A 123 10.76 13.52 -2.17
N GLY A 124 11.57 12.72 -2.85
CA GLY A 124 12.97 13.04 -3.08
C GLY A 124 13.79 11.82 -3.40
N THR A 125 15.09 12.00 -3.26
CA THR A 125 16.06 11.05 -3.74
C THR A 125 16.89 10.50 -2.59
N PHE A 126 16.89 9.17 -2.45
CA PHE A 126 17.61 8.46 -1.41
C PHE A 126 18.82 7.75 -2.01
N SER A 127 19.91 7.64 -1.26
CA SER A 127 21.12 6.95 -1.72
C SER A 127 21.67 6.05 -0.64
N CYS A 128 22.00 4.81 -1.02
CA CYS A 128 22.50 3.76 -0.14
C CYS A 128 23.97 3.48 -0.45
N ALA A 129 24.86 3.97 0.40
CA ALA A 129 26.30 3.71 0.29
C ALA A 129 26.69 2.59 1.25
N VAL A 130 27.31 1.54 0.72
CA VAL A 130 27.88 0.44 1.51
C VAL A 130 29.39 0.46 1.34
N LYS A 131 30.13 0.24 2.42
CA LYS A 131 31.59 0.08 2.40
C LYS A 131 31.94 -1.18 3.18
N ASN A 132 32.67 -2.09 2.55
CA ASN A 132 33.18 -3.30 3.21
C ASN A 132 34.67 -3.47 2.86
N PRO A 133 35.58 -2.77 3.56
CA PRO A 133 37.00 -2.85 3.26
C PRO A 133 37.51 -4.30 3.27
N PRO A 134 38.38 -4.70 2.32
CA PRO A 134 39.07 -3.86 1.34
C PRO A 134 38.26 -3.59 0.05
N ASP A 135 37.03 -4.09 -0.08
CA ASP A 135 36.22 -3.87 -1.28
C ASP A 135 35.79 -2.40 -1.37
N VAL A 136 35.99 -1.81 -2.55
CA VAL A 136 35.60 -0.44 -2.87
C VAL A 136 34.47 -0.46 -3.90
N HIS A 137 33.52 0.45 -3.76
CA HIS A 137 32.46 0.66 -4.73
C HIS A 137 32.54 2.05 -5.35
N HIS A 138 32.28 2.15 -6.66
CA HIS A 138 32.38 3.41 -7.40
C HIS A 138 31.02 4.04 -7.74
N ASN A 139 29.89 3.33 -7.65
CA ASN A 139 28.60 3.84 -8.16
C ASN A 139 27.43 3.68 -7.17
N ILE A 140 27.31 4.59 -6.21
CA ILE A 140 26.25 4.55 -5.19
C ILE A 140 24.87 4.60 -5.85
N PRO A 141 24.03 3.55 -5.70
CA PRO A 141 22.70 3.54 -6.31
C PRO A 141 21.77 4.52 -5.62
N VAL A 142 20.80 4.97 -6.41
CA VAL A 142 19.89 6.05 -6.06
C VAL A 142 18.46 5.60 -6.25
N THR A 143 17.59 5.92 -5.29
CA THR A 143 16.16 5.61 -5.29
C THR A 143 15.35 6.90 -5.28
N GLU A 144 14.48 7.10 -6.26
CA GLU A 144 13.49 8.16 -6.26
C GLU A 144 12.22 7.70 -5.54
N LEU A 145 11.83 8.41 -4.49
CA LEU A 145 10.61 8.16 -3.74
C LEU A 145 9.49 9.11 -4.19
N THR A 146 8.36 8.54 -4.57
CA THR A 146 7.12 9.28 -4.82
C THR A 146 6.02 8.82 -3.87
N VAL A 147 5.61 9.71 -2.97
CA VAL A 147 4.49 9.54 -2.07
C VAL A 147 3.25 10.20 -2.68
N THR A 148 2.14 9.47 -2.70
CA THR A 148 0.84 9.97 -3.19
C THR A 148 -0.28 9.68 -2.20
N GLU A 149 -1.39 10.39 -2.34
CA GLU A 149 -2.61 10.05 -1.61
C GLU A 149 -3.34 8.89 -2.29
N ARG A 150 -4.00 8.03 -1.49
CA ARG A 150 -4.93 7.05 -2.06
C ARG A 150 -6.20 7.77 -2.50
N GLY A 151 -6.54 7.65 -3.78
CA GLY A 151 -7.81 8.17 -4.29
C GLY A 151 -9.01 7.40 -3.73
N LEU A 152 -10.18 8.04 -3.74
CA LEU A 152 -11.46 7.43 -3.31
C LEU A 152 -11.72 6.08 -4.00
N GLY A 153 -11.28 5.93 -5.26
CA GLY A 153 -11.42 4.70 -6.05
C GLY A 153 -10.50 3.55 -5.62
N THR A 154 -9.39 3.80 -4.92
CA THR A 154 -8.51 2.74 -4.38
C THR A 154 -8.83 2.38 -2.93
N MET A 155 -9.60 3.21 -2.23
CA MET A 155 -10.13 2.91 -0.89
C MET A 155 -11.32 1.95 -0.93
N LEU A 156 -12.13 2.00 -2.01
CA LEU A 156 -13.19 1.02 -2.21
C LEU A 156 -12.55 -0.31 -2.61
N SER A 157 -12.63 -1.30 -1.72
CA SER A 157 -12.24 -2.67 -2.04
C SER A 157 -12.93 -3.11 -3.33
N SER A 158 -12.25 -3.89 -4.17
CA SER A 158 -12.85 -4.48 -5.37
C SER A 158 -14.17 -5.20 -5.05
N VAL A 159 -14.26 -5.81 -3.87
CA VAL A 159 -15.47 -6.45 -3.36
C VAL A 159 -16.59 -5.44 -3.12
N ALA A 160 -16.30 -4.27 -2.54
CA ALA A 160 -17.30 -3.22 -2.32
C ALA A 160 -17.82 -2.65 -3.65
N LEU A 161 -16.93 -2.42 -4.62
CA LEU A 161 -17.31 -1.98 -5.96
C LEU A 161 -18.20 -3.00 -6.68
N LEU A 162 -17.81 -4.28 -6.65
CA LEU A 162 -18.60 -5.36 -7.25
C LEU A 162 -19.96 -5.53 -6.55
N SER A 163 -19.99 -5.40 -5.22
CA SER A 163 -21.23 -5.45 -4.44
C SER A 163 -22.18 -4.33 -4.87
N ILE A 164 -21.68 -3.09 -4.93
CA ILE A 164 -22.45 -1.92 -5.37
C ILE A 164 -23.01 -2.16 -6.80
N LEU A 165 -22.20 -2.68 -7.71
CA LEU A 165 -22.61 -2.96 -9.09
C LEU A 165 -23.69 -4.04 -9.22
N VAL A 166 -23.78 -5.00 -8.29
CA VAL A 166 -24.78 -6.08 -8.34
C VAL A 166 -26.03 -5.74 -7.53
N PHE A 167 -25.86 -5.22 -6.31
CA PHE A 167 -26.97 -4.99 -5.39
C PHE A 167 -27.79 -3.75 -5.76
N LEU A 168 -27.18 -2.68 -6.27
CA LEU A 168 -27.93 -1.49 -6.71
C LEU A 168 -28.95 -1.80 -7.82
N PRO A 169 -28.58 -2.40 -8.97
CA PRO A 169 -29.55 -2.68 -10.03
C PRO A 169 -30.61 -3.69 -9.58
N SER A 170 -30.24 -4.70 -8.78
CA SER A 170 -31.20 -5.67 -8.22
C SER A 170 -32.24 -4.97 -7.34
N ALA A 171 -31.81 -4.10 -6.42
CA ALA A 171 -32.70 -3.32 -5.56
C ALA A 171 -33.62 -2.40 -6.37
N VAL A 172 -33.12 -1.77 -7.44
CA VAL A 172 -33.93 -0.94 -8.35
C VAL A 172 -35.01 -1.78 -9.03
N VAL A 173 -34.69 -2.97 -9.54
CA VAL A 173 -35.69 -3.85 -10.17
C VAL A 173 -36.76 -4.25 -9.15
N VAL A 174 -36.39 -4.67 -7.95
CA VAL A 174 -37.33 -5.03 -6.88
C VAL A 174 -38.23 -3.85 -6.52
N ALA A 175 -37.67 -2.66 -6.33
CA ALA A 175 -38.44 -1.45 -6.05
C ALA A 175 -39.44 -1.12 -7.17
N LEU A 176 -39.03 -1.23 -8.44
CA LEU A 176 -39.92 -1.03 -9.58
C LEU A 176 -41.06 -2.05 -9.64
N LEU A 177 -40.78 -3.32 -9.30
CA LEU A 177 -41.82 -4.36 -9.21
C LEU A 177 -42.80 -4.05 -8.08
N LEU A 178 -42.31 -3.68 -6.88
CA LEU A 178 -43.15 -3.30 -5.75
C LEU A 178 -44.06 -2.10 -6.09
N VAL A 179 -43.51 -1.06 -6.75
CA VAL A 179 -44.29 0.11 -7.20
C VAL A 179 -45.37 -0.30 -8.21
N ARG A 180 -45.05 -1.17 -9.17
CA ARG A 180 -46.04 -1.68 -10.14
C ARG A 180 -47.15 -2.49 -9.48
N MET A 181 -46.80 -3.34 -8.52
CA MET A 181 -47.78 -4.14 -7.77
C MET A 181 -48.67 -3.25 -6.88
N GLY A 182 -48.10 -2.25 -6.21
CA GLY A 182 -48.85 -1.25 -5.44
C GLY A 182 -49.82 -0.44 -6.31
N ARG A 183 -49.40 -0.01 -7.50
CA ARG A 183 -50.28 0.69 -8.46
C ARG A 183 -51.40 -0.20 -8.99
N LYS A 184 -51.14 -1.48 -9.28
CA LYS A 184 -52.19 -2.44 -9.69
C LYS A 184 -53.19 -2.70 -8.56
N ALA A 185 -52.72 -2.92 -7.34
CA ALA A 185 -53.60 -3.13 -6.18
C ALA A 185 -54.46 -1.89 -5.88
N ALA A 186 -53.88 -0.69 -5.96
CA ALA A 186 -54.64 0.56 -5.83
C ALA A 186 -55.65 0.74 -6.98
N GLY A 187 -55.30 0.35 -8.20
CA GLY A 187 -56.22 0.35 -9.35
C GLY A 187 -57.40 -0.63 -9.20
N LEU A 188 -57.14 -1.84 -8.71
CA LEU A 188 -58.19 -2.84 -8.40
C LEU A 188 -59.09 -2.36 -7.26
N LYS A 189 -58.52 -1.74 -6.21
CA LYS A 189 -59.28 -1.14 -5.10
C LYS A 189 -60.13 0.05 -5.56
N ARG A 190 -59.65 0.85 -6.53
CA ARG A 190 -60.42 1.96 -7.13
C ARG A 190 -61.55 1.45 -8.02
N ARG A 191 -61.36 0.31 -8.70
CA ARG A 191 -62.37 -0.35 -9.54
C ARG A 191 -63.44 -1.08 -8.72
N SER A 192 -63.09 -1.65 -7.55
CA SER A 192 -64.10 -2.23 -6.64
C SER A 192 -64.95 -1.15 -5.97
N LYS A 193 -64.37 0.01 -5.64
CA LYS A 193 -65.10 1.16 -5.08
C LYS A 193 -66.08 1.82 -6.08
N SER A 194 -65.82 1.73 -7.40
CA SER A 194 -66.77 2.22 -8.41
C SER A 194 -67.86 1.20 -8.78
N GLY A 195 -67.69 -0.09 -8.42
CA GLY A 195 -68.66 -1.16 -8.67
C GLY A 195 -69.69 -1.37 -7.55
N TYR A 196 -69.43 -0.86 -6.34
CA TYR A 196 -70.40 -0.85 -5.23
C TYR A 196 -71.15 0.49 -5.19
N LYS A 197 -71.97 0.74 -6.22
CA LYS A 197 -73.14 1.62 -6.13
C LYS A 197 -74.34 0.80 -6.60
N LYS A 198 -74.92 0.04 -5.66
CA LYS A 198 -76.17 -0.68 -5.86
C LYS A 198 -77.31 0.34 -5.81
N SER A 199 -78.05 0.42 -6.92
CA SER A 199 -79.36 1.06 -7.01
C SER A 199 -80.28 0.50 -5.91
N SER A 200 -80.95 1.39 -5.18
CA SER A 200 -82.13 1.03 -4.38
C SER A 200 -83.20 2.05 -4.73
N ILE A 201 -84.19 1.57 -5.49
CA ILE A 201 -85.47 2.21 -5.74
C ILE A 201 -86.42 1.57 -4.72
N GLU A 202 -87.02 2.37 -3.84
CA GLU A 202 -88.27 2.11 -3.15
C GLU A 202 -88.82 3.46 -2.66
N VAL A 203 -90.12 3.64 -2.85
CA VAL A 203 -90.87 4.89 -2.73
C VAL A 203 -91.75 4.81 -1.48
N SER A 204 -92.04 5.98 -0.88
CA SER A 204 -92.99 6.28 0.23
C SER A 204 -92.46 5.91 1.63
N ASP A 205 -92.66 6.69 2.70
CA ASP A 205 -93.51 7.86 2.97
C ASP A 205 -92.96 8.61 4.20
N ASP A 206 -93.17 9.93 4.20
CA ASP A 206 -93.21 10.93 5.30
C ASP A 206 -92.21 10.99 6.50
N THR A 207 -92.02 12.26 6.91
CA THR A 207 -91.58 12.83 8.20
C THR A 207 -90.07 13.03 8.51
N ASP A 208 -89.68 14.31 8.37
CA ASP A 208 -89.07 15.19 9.38
C ASP A 208 -87.60 15.00 9.85
N GLN A 209 -86.82 16.02 9.48
CA GLN A 209 -86.11 16.93 10.40
C GLN A 209 -84.61 16.71 10.70
N GLU A 210 -83.87 17.81 10.51
CA GLU A 210 -82.56 18.20 11.11
C GLU A 210 -81.34 17.31 10.79
N GLU A 211 -80.10 17.78 10.68
CA GLU A 211 -79.37 19.03 10.44
C GLU A 211 -77.89 18.59 10.41
N ALA A 212 -77.02 19.35 9.72
CA ALA A 212 -75.57 19.47 9.96
C ALA A 212 -74.65 18.23 9.78
N ASP A 213 -73.38 18.32 9.39
CA ASP A 213 -72.60 19.32 8.66
C ASP A 213 -71.32 18.60 8.23
N ASP A 214 -70.80 19.06 7.10
CA ASP A 214 -69.52 18.71 6.50
C ASP A 214 -68.37 19.32 7.33
N CYS A 215 -67.32 18.56 7.65
CA CYS A 215 -66.01 19.19 7.86
C CYS A 215 -64.83 18.26 7.55
N VAL A 216 -64.46 18.31 6.27
CA VAL A 216 -63.10 18.36 5.71
C VAL A 216 -61.95 18.25 6.73
N THR A 217 -61.27 17.11 6.62
CA THR A 217 -59.88 16.92 7.02
C THR A 217 -58.97 17.90 6.28
N ARG A 218 -58.35 18.87 6.97
CA ARG A 218 -57.05 19.40 6.51
C ARG A 218 -56.23 20.11 7.59
N LEU A 219 -54.96 19.67 7.64
CA LEU A 219 -53.77 20.21 8.29
C LEU A 219 -53.71 20.11 9.83
N CYS A 220 -52.70 19.38 10.31
CA CYS A 220 -51.63 20.01 11.09
C CYS A 220 -50.36 19.16 11.12
N VAL A 221 -49.25 19.80 10.78
CA VAL A 221 -47.87 19.33 10.96
C VAL A 221 -47.39 19.89 12.32
N ARG A 222 -46.79 19.01 13.14
CA ARG A 222 -46.01 19.27 14.38
C ARG A 222 -46.73 19.88 15.60
N CYS A 223 -46.73 19.13 16.71
CA CYS A 223 -46.11 19.38 18.03
C CYS A 223 -46.28 18.08 18.85
N ALA A 224 -45.22 17.41 19.32
CA ALA A 224 -44.51 17.66 20.59
C ALA A 224 -45.44 17.57 21.81
N GLU A 225 -45.23 16.49 22.59
CA GLU A 225 -45.55 16.25 24.00
C GLU A 225 -46.96 16.56 24.53
N CYS A 226 -47.66 15.49 24.95
CA CYS A 226 -48.45 15.41 26.19
C CYS A 226 -48.59 13.92 26.52
N LEU A 227 -47.61 13.38 27.24
CA LEU A 227 -47.80 12.19 28.07
C LEU A 227 -48.40 12.71 29.38
N ASP A 228 -49.67 12.40 29.62
CA ASP A 228 -50.27 12.33 30.96
C ASP A 228 -51.57 11.52 30.80
N SER A 229 -51.61 10.34 31.40
CA SER A 229 -52.25 10.04 32.69
C SER A 229 -53.57 9.30 32.37
N ASP A 230 -54.06 8.31 33.11
CA ASP A 230 -53.93 8.05 34.53
C ASP A 230 -54.69 6.75 34.90
N TYR A 231 -54.53 6.38 36.17
CA TYR A 231 -55.40 5.55 37.03
C TYR A 231 -55.27 4.02 37.07
N GLU A 232 -54.54 3.60 38.12
CA GLU A 232 -54.92 2.64 39.19
C GLU A 232 -56.32 2.02 39.18
N GLU A 233 -56.36 0.71 39.48
CA GLU A 233 -57.05 -0.02 40.58
C GLU A 233 -57.18 -1.50 40.11
N THR A 234 -56.94 -2.60 40.83
CA THR A 234 -57.21 -2.96 42.23
C THR A 234 -56.54 -4.33 42.55
N TYR A 235 -56.23 -4.54 43.84
CA TYR A 235 -55.88 -5.79 44.59
C TYR A 235 -54.45 -6.34 44.55
#